data_AF-A0A924BVL2-F1
#
_entry.id   AF-A0A924BVL2-F1
#
_cell.length_a   1.000
_cell.length_b   1.000
_cell.length_c   1.000
_cell.angle_alpha   90.00
_cell.angle_beta   90.00
_cell.angle_gamma   90.00
#
_symmetry.space_group_name_H-M   'P 1'
#
loop_
_entity.id
_entity.type
_entity.pdbx_description
1 polymer ?
#
loop_
_entity_poly.entity_id
_entity_poly.type
_entity_poly.pdbx_seq_one_letter_code
_entity_poly.pdbx_strand_id
1 'polypeptide(L)' 'STREHYHLALKAWSERLYARRAEAVAEAGEARTRLWLLYFALSATGFWRGPICDFQTLAQKKMTGPSGLPLLRG' A
#
# COMPACT_ATOMS: atom_id res chain seq x y z
N SER A 1 -2.30 8.62 9.65
CA SER A 1 -1.16 8.66 8.72
C SER A 1 -1.42 7.74 7.53
N THR A 2 -1.00 8.07 6.30
CA THR A 2 -1.15 7.17 5.13
C THR A 2 -0.50 5.80 5.39
N ARG A 3 0.57 5.78 6.20
CA ARG A 3 1.26 4.57 6.65
C ARG A 3 0.37 3.61 7.44
N GLU A 4 -0.40 4.14 8.39
CA GLU A 4 -1.31 3.33 9.24
C GLU A 4 -2.46 2.76 8.39
N HIS A 5 -2.97 3.55 7.44
CA HIS A 5 -4.01 3.11 6.52
C HIS A 5 -3.51 2.01 5.58
N TYR A 6 -2.28 2.12 5.05
CA TYR A 6 -1.69 1.08 4.20
C TYR A 6 -1.40 -0.21 4.96
N HIS A 7 -0.92 -0.13 6.21
CA HIS A 7 -0.76 -1.31 7.06
C HIS A 7 -2.08 -2.08 7.23
N LEU A 8 -3.17 -1.38 7.54
CA LEU A 8 -4.50 -2.00 7.71
C LEU A 8 -5.01 -2.63 6.41
N ALA A 9 -4.84 -1.94 5.28
CA ALA A 9 -5.23 -2.47 3.97
C ALA A 9 -4.45 -3.74 3.63
N LEU A 10 -3.12 -3.73 3.78
CA LEU A 10 -2.26 -4.89 3.49
C LEU A 10 -2.54 -6.07 4.41
N LYS A 11 -2.86 -5.82 5.69
CA LYS A 11 -3.29 -6.85 6.63
C LYS A 11 -4.59 -7.50 6.17
N ALA A 12 -5.60 -6.69 5.85
CA ALA A 12 -6.90 -7.19 5.38
C ALA A 12 -6.77 -7.98 4.05
N TRP A 13 -5.91 -7.53 3.13
CA TRP A 13 -5.64 -8.25 1.87
C TRP A 13 -4.90 -9.57 2.11
N SER A 14 -3.91 -9.58 3.00
CA SER A 14 -3.20 -10.80 3.40
C SER A 14 -4.16 -11.85 3.97
N GLU A 15 -5.02 -11.45 4.89
CA GLU A 15 -6.01 -12.33 5.54
C GLU A 15 -7.01 -12.88 4.52
N ARG A 16 -7.53 -12.03 3.63
CA ARG A 16 -8.47 -12.45 2.57
C ARG A 16 -7.85 -13.42 1.59
N LEU A 17 -6.63 -13.14 1.13
CA LEU A 17 -5.93 -14.03 0.19
C LEU A 17 -5.60 -15.38 0.86
N TYR A 18 -5.24 -15.38 2.13
CA TYR A 18 -4.96 -16.61 2.87
C TYR A 18 -6.21 -17.47 3.07
N ALA A 19 -7.34 -16.83 3.41
CA ALA A 19 -8.62 -17.49 3.57
C ALA A 19 -9.11 -18.13 2.27
N ARG A 20 -8.88 -17.47 1.13
CA ARG A 20 -9.30 -17.94 -0.21
C ARG A 20 -8.17 -18.57 -1.03
N ARG A 21 -7.10 -19.03 -0.38
CA ARG A 21 -5.90 -19.50 -1.07
C ARG A 21 -6.16 -20.66 -2.03
N ALA A 22 -7.13 -21.53 -1.74
CA ALA A 22 -7.47 -22.64 -2.63
C ALA A 22 -8.04 -22.15 -3.98
N GLU A 23 -8.92 -21.16 -3.94
CA GLU A 23 -9.44 -20.50 -5.15
C GLU A 23 -8.32 -19.77 -5.89
N ALA A 24 -7.45 -19.06 -5.16
CA ALA A 24 -6.29 -18.40 -5.76
C ALA A 24 -5.31 -19.38 -6.41
N VAL A 25 -5.09 -20.56 -5.83
CA VAL A 25 -4.27 -21.62 -6.44
C VAL A 25 -4.93 -22.14 -7.71
N ALA A 26 -6.25 -22.33 -7.71
CA ALA A 26 -6.98 -22.77 -8.89
C ALA A 26 -6.90 -21.76 -10.05
N GLU A 27 -6.92 -20.46 -9.75
CA GLU A 27 -6.88 -19.38 -10.76
C GLU A 27 -5.46 -19.03 -11.22
N ALA A 28 -4.51 -18.95 -10.29
CA ALA A 28 -3.21 -18.35 -10.50
C ALA A 28 -2.03 -19.34 -10.36
N GLY A 29 -2.29 -20.54 -9.86
CA GLY A 29 -1.29 -21.56 -9.55
C GLY A 29 -0.64 -21.39 -8.18
N GLU A 30 -0.04 -22.48 -7.69
CA GLU A 30 0.53 -22.56 -6.34
C GLU A 30 1.71 -21.60 -6.14
N ALA A 31 2.66 -21.58 -7.06
CA ALA A 31 3.85 -20.73 -6.97
C ALA A 31 3.49 -19.24 -6.88
N ARG A 32 2.55 -18.78 -7.71
CA ARG A 32 2.10 -17.39 -7.74
C ARG A 32 1.32 -17.04 -6.48
N THR A 33 0.42 -17.91 -6.03
CA THR A 33 -0.34 -17.70 -4.79
C THR A 33 0.59 -17.55 -3.59
N ARG A 34 1.60 -18.41 -3.49
CA ARG A 34 2.58 -18.39 -2.41
C ARG A 34 3.45 -17.14 -2.43
N LEU A 35 3.85 -16.67 -3.62
CA LEU A 35 4.58 -15.42 -3.79
C LEU A 35 3.78 -14.22 -3.30
N TRP A 36 2.50 -14.12 -3.68
CA TRP A 36 1.63 -13.00 -3.27
C TRP A 36 1.34 -12.99 -1.78
N LEU A 37 1.14 -14.17 -1.16
CA LEU A 37 0.99 -14.28 0.30
C LEU A 37 2.23 -13.78 1.04
N LEU A 38 3.43 -14.17 0.59
CA LEU A 38 4.69 -13.68 1.16
C LEU A 38 4.85 -12.17 0.97
N TYR A 39 4.56 -11.66 -0.23
CA TYR A 39 4.66 -10.24 -0.55
C TYR A 39 3.76 -9.38 0.36
N PHE A 40 2.49 -9.74 0.52
CA PHE A 40 1.57 -8.96 1.35
C PHE A 40 1.91 -9.06 2.84
N ALA A 41 2.30 -10.23 3.34
CA ALA A 41 2.70 -10.39 4.74
C ALA A 41 3.98 -9.61 5.09
N LEU A 42 4.99 -9.64 4.20
CA LEU A 42 6.23 -8.88 4.37
C LEU A 42 5.99 -7.38 4.26
N SER A 43 5.18 -6.94 3.29
CA SER A 43 4.80 -5.54 3.14
C SER A 43 4.05 -5.02 4.37
N ALA A 44 3.03 -5.74 4.86
CA ALA A 44 2.29 -5.37 6.06
C ALA A 44 3.21 -5.23 7.30
N THR A 45 4.18 -6.14 7.44
CA THR A 45 5.18 -6.11 8.51
C THR A 45 6.16 -4.93 8.35
N GLY A 46 6.57 -4.62 7.12
CA GLY A 46 7.44 -3.49 6.80
C GLY A 46 6.79 -2.13 7.06
N PHE A 47 5.48 -1.99 6.84
CA PHE A 47 4.75 -0.78 7.25
C PHE A 47 4.56 -0.69 8.77
N TRP A 48 4.37 -1.81 9.46
CA TRP A 48 4.21 -1.84 10.92
C TRP A 48 5.50 -1.54 11.69
N ARG A 49 6.64 -2.08 11.24
CA ARG A 49 7.96 -1.89 11.88
C ARG A 49 8.64 -0.57 11.51
N GLY A 50 8.07 0.21 10.59
CA GLY A 50 8.54 1.54 10.21
C GLY A 50 9.61 1.69 9.09
N PRO A 51 10.22 0.65 8.48
CA PRO A 51 11.18 0.89 7.38
C PRO A 51 10.53 1.33 6.06
N ILE A 52 9.22 1.12 5.87
CA ILE A 52 8.51 1.53 4.64
C ILE A 52 7.67 2.79 4.93
N CYS A 53 7.88 3.84 4.14
CA CYS A 53 7.15 5.10 4.23
C CYS A 53 6.62 5.50 2.86
N ASP A 54 5.32 5.78 2.79
CA ASP A 54 4.70 6.41 1.64
C ASP A 54 4.57 7.92 1.87
N PHE A 55 5.10 8.71 0.93
CA PHE A 55 5.02 10.17 0.97
C PHE A 55 4.09 10.64 -0.14
N GLN A 56 3.03 11.36 0.23
CA GLN A 56 2.19 12.04 -0.74
C GLN A 56 2.74 13.45 -0.98
N THR A 57 3.55 13.58 -2.03
CA THR A 57 4.16 14.86 -2.40
C THR A 57 3.29 15.58 -3.43
N LEU A 58 2.79 16.77 -3.06
CA LEU A 58 2.18 17.70 -4.01
C LEU A 58 3.25 18.68 -4.51
N ALA A 59 3.50 18.68 -5.82
CA ALA A 59 4.46 19.59 -6.44
C ALA A 59 3.85 20.25 -7.68
N GLN A 60 4.26 21.49 -7.97
CA GLN A 60 3.92 22.21 -9.18
C GLN A 60 5.20 22.75 -9.85
N LYS A 61 5.14 22.97 -11.17
CA LYS A 61 6.26 23.54 -11.93
C LYS A 61 6.54 24.98 -11.47
N LYS A 62 7.81 25.35 -11.33
CA LYS A 62 8.19 26.73 -10.97
C LYS A 62 7.72 27.69 -12.07
N MET A 63 6.86 28.63 -11.71
CA MET A 63 6.38 29.70 -12.57
C MET A 63 6.46 31.04 -11.82
N THR A 64 6.65 32.13 -12.56
CA THR A 64 6.63 33.48 -11.99
C THR A 64 5.18 33.87 -11.69
N GLY A 65 4.88 34.25 -10.45
CA GLY A 65 3.53 34.59 -10.02
C GLY A 65 2.96 33.65 -8.95
N PRO A 66 1.73 33.89 -8.48
CA PRO A 66 1.10 33.11 -7.43
C PRO A 66 0.87 31.65 -7.86
N SER A 67 1.03 30.73 -6.91
CA SER A 67 0.97 29.28 -7.12
C SER A 67 -0.42 28.73 -7.43
N GLY A 68 -1.48 29.55 -7.33
CA GLY A 68 -2.87 29.16 -7.50
C GLY A 68 -3.43 28.20 -6.44
N LEU A 69 -2.62 27.80 -5.46
CA LEU A 69 -3.03 26.92 -4.37
C LEU A 69 -3.54 27.74 -3.17
N PRO A 70 -4.59 27.27 -2.47
CA PRO A 70 -5.05 27.92 -1.25
C PRO A 70 -3.95 27.91 -0.18
N LEU A 71 -3.85 29.02 0.57
CA LEU A 71 -2.85 29.19 1.64
C LEU A 71 -3.05 28.20 2.80
N LEU A 72 -4.27 27.66 2.96
CA LEU A 72 -4.63 26.73 4.01
C LEU A 72 -5.16 25.43 3.38
N ARG A 73 -4.69 24.30 3.89
CA ARG A 73 -5.32 23.00 3.66
C ARG A 73 -6.42 22.86 4.72
N GLY A 74 -7.67 22.91 4.29
CA GLY A 74 -8.84 22.65 5.14
C GLY A 74 -9.03 21.17 5.41
#